data_AF-A0A943QLU4-F1
#
_entry.id   AF-A0A943QLU4-F1
#
_cell.length_a   1.000
_cell.length_b   1.000
_cell.length_c   1.000
_cell.angle_alpha   90.00
_cell.angle_beta   90.00
_cell.angle_gamma   90.00
#
_symmetry.space_group_name_H-M   'P 1'
#
loop_
_entity.id
_entity.type
_entity.pdbx_description
1 polymer ?
#
loop_
_entity_poly.entity_id
_entity_poly.type
_entity_poly.pdbx_seq_one_letter_code
_entity_poly.pdbx_strand_id
1 'polypeptide(L)'
;MFNAWLLQKGIAFPGTRFSPSDHYGTITIPGDSDFVVTVAAYNQNNNNLLAYSGVSFRSEYTEKIDFTAGGVNTMTVGLNNSMQVINGTSLAAAIGAGACVLLFQWGIVQKNYPYMYSQSIKTFLRRGVIKRQKENYPNPEWGYGIINFYKIFESML
;
A
#
# COMPACT_ATOMS: atom_id res chain seq x y z
N MET A 1 -20.57 8.57 16.66
CA MET A 1 -19.10 8.63 16.44
C MET A 1 -18.85 9.66 15.36
N PHE A 2 -17.85 10.53 15.49
CA PHE A 2 -17.51 11.55 14.49
C PHE A 2 -16.01 11.49 14.20
N ASN A 3 -15.61 11.88 12.99
CA ASN A 3 -14.22 11.97 12.56
C ASN A 3 -13.96 13.41 12.09
N ALA A 4 -12.75 13.91 12.33
CA ALA A 4 -12.31 15.21 11.84
C ALA A 4 -10.89 15.08 11.32
N TRP A 5 -10.63 15.73 10.18
CA TRP A 5 -9.32 15.74 9.53
C TRP A 5 -8.83 17.18 9.36
N LEU A 6 -7.52 17.35 9.39
CA LEU A 6 -6.84 18.58 9.00
C LEU A 6 -6.25 18.40 7.60
N LEU A 7 -5.87 19.52 6.98
CA LEU A 7 -5.06 19.48 5.78
C LEU A 7 -3.75 18.71 6.02
N GLN A 8 -3.29 18.02 4.98
CA GLN A 8 -2.08 17.20 5.05
C GLN A 8 -0.85 18.01 5.48
N LYS A 9 0.08 17.30 6.14
CA LYS A 9 1.38 17.85 6.51
C LYS A 9 2.12 18.29 5.24
N GLY A 10 2.59 19.54 5.22
CA GLY A 10 3.22 20.17 4.05
C GLY A 10 2.35 21.24 3.38
N ILE A 11 1.03 21.20 3.60
CA ILE A 11 0.11 22.29 3.22
C ILE A 11 -0.26 23.12 4.46
N ALA A 12 -0.54 22.47 5.58
CA ALA A 12 -0.83 23.15 6.84
C ALA A 12 0.41 23.84 7.42
N PHE A 13 0.20 24.92 8.19
CA PHE A 13 1.29 25.61 8.89
C PHE A 13 2.04 24.67 9.84
N PRO A 14 3.37 24.81 9.96
CA PRO A 14 4.18 23.98 10.87
C PRO A 14 3.63 24.00 12.30
N GLY A 15 3.51 22.82 12.91
CA GLY A 15 3.01 22.66 14.27
C GLY A 15 1.49 22.50 14.40
N THR A 16 0.72 22.74 13.32
CA THR A 16 -0.74 22.52 13.31
C THR A 16 -1.07 21.04 13.45
N ARG A 17 -1.72 20.64 14.54
CA ARG A 17 -2.14 19.25 14.82
C ARG A 17 -3.29 19.21 15.81
N PHE A 18 -4.03 18.10 15.81
CA PHE A 18 -4.94 17.77 16.92
C PHE A 18 -4.17 17.34 18.17
N SER A 19 -4.75 17.59 19.34
CA SER A 19 -4.24 17.13 20.62
C SER A 19 -5.43 16.77 21.54
N PRO A 20 -5.66 15.47 21.82
CA PRO A 20 -4.95 14.28 21.29
C PRO A 20 -5.28 14.00 19.80
N SER A 21 -4.41 13.25 19.12
CA SER A 21 -4.64 12.77 17.75
C SER A 21 -4.85 11.26 17.72
N ASP A 22 -5.77 10.77 16.88
CA ASP A 22 -5.91 9.34 16.57
C ASP A 22 -4.98 8.97 15.39
N HIS A 23 -4.39 7.78 15.44
CA HIS A 23 -3.51 7.27 14.39
C HIS A 23 -4.27 6.48 13.30
N TYR A 24 -5.48 5.99 13.60
CA TYR A 24 -6.34 5.29 12.63
C TYR A 24 -7.09 6.27 11.72
N GLY A 25 -7.53 5.78 10.54
CA GLY A 25 -8.33 6.59 9.60
C GLY A 25 -7.52 7.68 8.89
N THR A 26 -6.21 7.46 8.72
CA THR A 26 -5.27 8.42 8.11
C THR A 26 -4.95 8.11 6.64
N ILE A 27 -5.65 7.15 6.03
CA ILE A 27 -5.56 6.87 4.59
C ILE A 27 -5.99 8.12 3.82
N THR A 28 -5.21 8.48 2.80
CA THR A 28 -5.51 9.61 1.92
C THR A 28 -6.52 9.19 0.86
N ILE A 29 -7.61 9.96 0.71
CA ILE A 29 -8.56 9.84 -0.41
C ILE A 29 -7.78 10.03 -1.72
N PRO A 30 -7.94 9.17 -2.74
CA PRO A 30 -9.01 8.16 -2.92
C PRO A 30 -8.65 6.73 -2.47
N GLY A 31 -7.62 6.54 -1.65
CA GLY A 31 -7.14 5.21 -1.19
C GLY A 31 -8.12 4.45 -0.29
N ASP A 32 -9.20 5.08 0.14
CA ASP A 32 -10.31 4.49 0.88
C ASP A 32 -11.37 3.83 -0.03
N SER A 33 -11.25 3.97 -1.36
CA SER A 33 -12.17 3.36 -2.32
C SER A 33 -12.01 1.83 -2.41
N ASP A 34 -13.12 1.11 -2.56
CA ASP A 34 -13.09 -0.35 -2.75
C ASP A 34 -12.55 -0.77 -4.13
N PHE A 35 -12.55 0.14 -5.10
CA PHE A 35 -12.19 -0.15 -6.49
C PHE A 35 -10.72 0.17 -6.83
N VAL A 36 -9.98 0.78 -5.90
CA VAL A 36 -8.55 1.05 -6.08
C VAL A 36 -7.70 0.00 -5.37
N VAL A 37 -6.47 -0.15 -5.85
CA VAL A 37 -5.43 -0.90 -5.15
C VAL A 37 -4.72 0.06 -4.21
N THR A 38 -4.81 -0.17 -2.91
CA THR A 38 -4.22 0.71 -1.89
C THR A 38 -3.02 0.03 -1.25
N VAL A 39 -1.90 0.75 -1.24
CA VAL A 39 -0.61 0.21 -0.81
C VAL A 39 -0.04 1.01 0.36
N ALA A 40 0.20 0.33 1.48
CA ALA A 40 0.92 0.89 2.61
C ALA A 40 2.44 0.84 2.40
N ALA A 41 3.17 1.68 3.14
CA ALA A 41 4.63 1.63 3.16
C ALA A 41 5.13 1.06 4.48
N TYR A 42 6.19 0.26 4.39
CA TYR A 42 7.01 -0.11 5.54
C TYR A 42 8.50 0.13 5.25
N ASN A 43 9.30 0.13 6.32
CA ASN A 43 10.74 0.18 6.19
C ASN A 43 11.27 -1.21 5.86
N GLN A 44 11.67 -1.43 4.61
CA GLN A 44 12.18 -2.73 4.16
C GLN A 44 13.53 -3.12 4.76
N ASN A 45 14.26 -2.18 5.39
CA ASN A 45 15.58 -2.44 5.96
C ASN A 45 15.51 -3.02 7.38
N ASN A 46 14.42 -2.78 8.10
CA ASN A 46 14.25 -3.23 9.49
C ASN A 46 12.85 -3.79 9.80
N ASN A 47 11.98 -3.88 8.80
CA ASN A 47 10.63 -4.43 8.91
C ASN A 47 9.70 -3.64 9.87
N ASN A 48 9.93 -2.34 10.06
CA ASN A 48 9.13 -1.49 10.93
C ASN A 48 8.05 -0.70 10.18
N LEU A 49 6.98 -0.36 10.92
CA LEU A 49 5.96 0.60 10.49
C LEU A 49 6.55 2.01 10.36
N LEU A 50 5.92 2.78 9.49
CA LEU A 50 6.32 4.15 9.19
C LEU A 50 5.26 5.13 9.67
N ALA A 51 5.68 6.14 10.44
CA ALA A 51 4.78 7.16 10.98
C ALA A 51 4.05 7.99 9.90
N TYR A 52 4.57 7.99 8.66
CA TYR A 52 3.94 8.67 7.52
C TYR A 52 3.10 7.73 6.64
N SER A 53 3.07 6.42 6.90
CA SER A 53 2.16 5.52 6.21
C SER A 53 0.76 5.70 6.77
N GLY A 54 -0.22 5.93 5.90
CA GLY A 54 -1.62 5.98 6.31
C GLY A 54 -2.07 4.63 6.88
N VAL A 55 -2.94 4.70 7.89
CA VAL A 55 -3.51 3.54 8.60
C VAL A 55 -5.02 3.55 8.42
N SER A 56 -5.60 2.38 8.13
CA SER A 56 -7.06 2.23 8.00
C SER A 56 -7.79 2.52 9.31
N PHE A 57 -9.11 2.64 9.28
CA PHE A 57 -9.89 2.63 10.52
C PHE A 57 -9.80 1.27 11.22
N ARG A 58 -9.92 1.29 12.56
CA ARG A 58 -9.92 0.07 13.38
C ARG A 58 -11.23 -0.74 13.23
N SER A 59 -12.35 -0.07 12.99
CA SER A 59 -13.69 -0.67 12.89
C SER A 59 -14.21 -0.85 11.46
N GLU A 60 -13.63 -0.17 10.47
CA GLU A 60 -13.87 -0.55 9.08
C GLU A 60 -13.04 -1.80 8.83
N TYR A 61 -13.68 -2.95 9.01
CA TYR A 61 -13.05 -4.25 9.04
C TYR A 61 -12.26 -4.53 7.75
N THR A 62 -10.99 -4.12 7.80
CA THR A 62 -9.82 -4.87 7.38
C THR A 62 -9.42 -4.90 5.90
N GLU A 63 -10.06 -4.16 4.99
CA GLU A 63 -9.77 -4.35 3.56
C GLU A 63 -9.33 -3.12 2.78
N LYS A 64 -9.16 -1.95 3.41
CA LYS A 64 -8.78 -0.74 2.66
C LYS A 64 -7.36 -0.82 2.15
N ILE A 65 -6.42 -1.31 2.94
CA ILE A 65 -5.04 -1.55 2.50
C ILE A 65 -4.94 -2.97 1.94
N ASP A 66 -4.60 -3.09 0.66
CA ASP A 66 -4.49 -4.39 0.00
C ASP A 66 -3.23 -5.12 0.39
N PHE A 67 -2.11 -4.40 0.45
CA PHE A 67 -0.82 -4.92 0.87
C PHE A 67 0.12 -3.77 1.21
N THR A 68 1.29 -4.13 1.72
CA THR A 68 2.37 -3.22 2.06
C THR A 68 3.58 -3.49 1.19
N ALA A 69 4.27 -2.43 0.75
CA ALA A 69 5.52 -2.51 0.02
C ALA A 69 6.60 -1.61 0.66
N GLY A 70 7.87 -1.89 0.33
CA GLY A 70 8.99 -1.11 0.85
C GLY A 70 8.90 0.34 0.41
N GLY A 71 9.17 1.29 1.31
CA GLY A 71 9.02 2.71 1.04
C GLY A 71 10.16 3.59 1.53
N VAL A 72 11.32 3.02 1.90
CA VAL A 72 12.40 3.74 2.59
C VAL A 72 13.74 3.62 1.87
N ASN A 73 14.46 4.73 1.72
CA ASN A 73 15.81 4.78 1.16
C ASN A 73 15.93 4.06 -0.19
N THR A 74 14.94 4.24 -1.05
CA THR A 74 14.95 3.59 -2.36
C THR A 74 15.56 4.51 -3.40
N MET A 75 16.52 3.98 -4.13
CA MET A 75 17.19 4.67 -5.23
C MET A 75 16.29 4.68 -6.47
N THR A 76 16.11 5.84 -7.09
CA THR A 76 15.30 6.03 -8.29
C THR A 76 15.89 7.11 -9.20
N VAL A 77 15.30 7.27 -10.37
CA VAL A 77 15.67 8.31 -11.35
C VAL A 77 14.86 9.57 -11.04
N GLY A 78 15.55 10.66 -10.74
CA GLY A 78 15.01 12.00 -10.59
C GLY A 78 15.07 12.80 -11.89
N LEU A 79 14.80 14.10 -11.78
CA LEU A 79 14.87 15.03 -12.91
C LEU A 79 16.28 15.05 -13.53
N ASN A 80 16.36 15.29 -14.83
CA ASN A 80 17.62 15.39 -15.59
C ASN A 80 18.51 14.15 -15.47
N ASN A 81 17.91 12.96 -15.42
CA ASN A 81 18.62 11.68 -15.28
C ASN A 81 19.50 11.60 -14.03
N SER A 82 19.15 12.35 -12.98
CA SER A 82 19.86 12.29 -11.70
C SER A 82 19.45 11.05 -10.91
N MET A 83 20.38 10.47 -10.17
CA MET A 83 20.05 9.41 -9.20
C MET A 83 19.62 10.07 -7.89
N GLN A 84 18.47 9.68 -7.36
CA GLN A 84 17.92 10.21 -6.11
C GLN A 84 17.49 9.08 -5.19
N VAL A 85 17.61 9.32 -3.88
CA VAL A 85 17.10 8.41 -2.85
C VAL A 85 15.85 9.03 -2.24
N ILE A 86 14.73 8.32 -2.33
CA ILE A 86 13.42 8.84 -1.90
C ILE A 86 12.75 7.93 -0.86
N ASN A 87 11.80 8.50 -0.14
CA ASN A 87 10.97 7.85 0.87
C ASN A 87 9.50 8.18 0.60
N GLY A 88 8.58 7.26 0.92
CA GLY A 88 7.15 7.54 0.93
C GLY A 88 6.26 6.42 0.43
N THR A 89 4.97 6.53 0.75
CA THR A 89 3.92 5.63 0.23
C THR A 89 3.73 5.74 -1.28
N SER A 90 4.09 6.87 -1.90
CA SER A 90 4.10 7.00 -3.37
C SER A 90 5.02 5.99 -4.04
N LEU A 91 6.15 5.65 -3.41
CA LEU A 91 7.06 4.62 -3.93
C LEU A 91 6.44 3.22 -3.78
N ALA A 92 5.82 2.94 -2.64
CA ALA A 92 5.10 1.69 -2.41
C ALA A 92 3.94 1.51 -3.44
N ALA A 93 3.20 2.58 -3.73
CA ALA A 93 2.17 2.58 -4.77
C ALA A 93 2.72 2.29 -6.17
N ALA A 94 3.90 2.84 -6.51
CA ALA A 94 4.57 2.55 -7.79
C ALA A 94 4.97 1.06 -7.92
N ILE A 95 5.44 0.43 -6.83
CA ILE A 95 5.69 -1.02 -6.78
C ILE A 95 4.39 -1.78 -7.03
N GLY A 96 3.29 -1.36 -6.41
CA GLY A 96 1.96 -1.95 -6.64
C GLY A 96 1.48 -1.84 -8.08
N ALA A 97 1.70 -0.69 -8.72
CA ALA A 97 1.41 -0.51 -10.14
C ALA A 97 2.22 -1.49 -11.01
N GLY A 98 3.50 -1.70 -10.71
CA GLY A 98 4.33 -2.71 -11.38
C GLY A 98 3.78 -4.13 -11.22
N ALA A 99 3.31 -4.49 -10.03
CA ALA A 99 2.65 -5.78 -9.80
C ALA A 99 1.37 -5.95 -10.64
N CYS A 100 0.57 -4.89 -10.78
CA CYS A 100 -0.62 -4.90 -11.64
C CYS A 100 -0.26 -5.09 -13.11
N VAL A 101 0.82 -4.46 -13.60
CA VAL A 101 1.31 -4.64 -14.98
C VAL A 101 1.70 -6.09 -15.24
N LEU A 102 2.40 -6.75 -14.31
CA LEU A 102 2.76 -8.16 -14.44
C LEU A 102 1.52 -9.07 -14.46
N LEU A 103 0.51 -8.76 -13.64
CA LEU A 103 -0.77 -9.47 -13.66
C LEU A 103 -1.53 -9.26 -14.98
N PHE A 104 -1.51 -8.06 -15.56
CA PHE A 104 -2.10 -7.82 -16.87
C PHE A 104 -1.39 -8.56 -17.99
N GLN A 105 -0.06 -8.61 -17.95
CA GLN A 105 0.73 -9.40 -18.89
C GLN A 105 0.37 -10.89 -18.81
N TRP A 106 0.32 -11.44 -17.60
CA TRP A 106 -0.02 -12.84 -17.39
C TRP A 106 -1.49 -13.16 -17.69
N GLY A 107 -2.42 -12.32 -17.23
CA GLY A 107 -3.86 -12.58 -17.33
C GLY A 107 -4.42 -12.27 -18.71
N ILE A 108 -4.22 -11.03 -19.17
CA ILE A 108 -4.86 -10.51 -20.39
C ILE A 108 -4.02 -10.86 -21.61
N VAL A 109 -2.73 -10.48 -21.62
CA VAL A 109 -1.88 -10.61 -22.82
C VAL A 109 -1.60 -12.08 -23.15
N GLN A 110 -1.25 -12.88 -22.13
CA GLN A 110 -1.03 -14.32 -22.29
C GLN A 110 -2.33 -15.15 -22.23
N LYS A 111 -3.50 -14.50 -22.07
CA LYS A 111 -4.84 -15.10 -22.06
C LYS A 111 -5.11 -16.12 -20.93
N ASN A 112 -4.34 -16.11 -19.84
CA ASN A 112 -4.59 -16.99 -18.69
C ASN A 112 -5.84 -16.58 -17.88
N TYR A 113 -6.16 -15.28 -17.86
CA TYR A 113 -7.37 -14.73 -17.22
C TYR A 113 -7.83 -13.47 -18.00
N PRO A 114 -8.50 -13.63 -19.16
CA PRO A 114 -8.74 -12.52 -20.10
C PRO A 114 -9.64 -11.39 -19.58
N TYR A 115 -10.50 -11.68 -18.60
CA TYR A 115 -11.48 -10.74 -18.06
C TYR A 115 -11.02 -10.15 -16.71
N MET A 116 -9.72 -9.93 -16.54
CA MET A 116 -9.14 -9.38 -15.32
C MET A 116 -9.63 -7.95 -15.07
N TYR A 117 -10.15 -7.71 -13.87
CA TYR A 117 -10.63 -6.40 -13.39
C TYR A 117 -10.14 -6.12 -11.97
N SER A 118 -10.38 -4.91 -11.44
CA SER A 118 -9.83 -4.42 -10.16
C SER A 118 -9.93 -5.43 -9.02
N GLN A 119 -11.10 -6.01 -8.77
CA GLN A 119 -11.26 -6.94 -7.66
C GLN A 119 -10.48 -8.25 -7.84
N SER A 120 -10.40 -8.77 -9.08
CA SER A 120 -9.58 -9.95 -9.37
C SER A 120 -8.09 -9.68 -9.14
N ILE A 121 -7.61 -8.49 -9.54
CA ILE A 121 -6.23 -8.04 -9.29
C ILE A 121 -5.97 -7.96 -7.79
N LYS A 122 -6.85 -7.30 -7.03
CA LYS A 122 -6.74 -7.21 -5.56
C LYS A 122 -6.65 -8.60 -4.93
N THR A 123 -7.48 -9.55 -5.36
CA THR A 123 -7.41 -10.94 -4.89
C THR A 123 -6.05 -11.59 -5.14
N PHE A 124 -5.49 -11.47 -6.35
CA PHE A 124 -4.17 -12.03 -6.65
C PHE A 124 -3.06 -11.39 -5.81
N LEU A 125 -3.08 -10.05 -5.66
CA LEU A 125 -2.11 -9.32 -4.87
C LEU A 125 -2.18 -9.69 -3.38
N ARG A 126 -3.40 -9.74 -2.81
CA ARG A 126 -3.66 -10.12 -1.41
C ARG A 126 -3.24 -11.57 -1.12
N ARG A 127 -3.37 -12.49 -2.08
CA ARG A 127 -2.92 -13.89 -1.95
C ARG A 127 -1.40 -14.02 -1.97
N GLY A 128 -0.71 -13.17 -2.73
CA GLY A 128 0.74 -13.19 -2.88
C GLY A 128 1.52 -12.46 -1.79
N VAL A 129 0.96 -12.32 -0.58
CA VAL A 129 1.62 -11.61 0.52
C VAL A 129 2.34 -12.54 1.50
N ILE A 130 3.32 -11.98 2.21
CA ILE A 130 3.96 -12.58 3.38
C ILE A 130 3.45 -11.85 4.63
N LYS A 131 3.05 -12.63 5.63
CA LYS A 131 2.55 -12.15 6.92
C LYS A 131 3.68 -12.16 7.95
N ARG A 132 3.78 -11.10 8.77
CA ARG A 132 4.71 -11.07 9.90
C ARG A 132 4.19 -11.98 11.02
N GLN A 133 5.10 -12.53 11.81
CA GLN A 133 4.72 -13.33 12.97
C GLN A 133 4.12 -12.42 14.06
N LYS A 134 3.21 -12.97 14.87
CA LYS A 134 2.56 -12.30 16.01
C LYS A 134 1.66 -11.11 15.65
N GLU A 135 1.32 -10.94 14.38
CA GLU A 135 0.28 -10.00 13.94
C GLU A 135 -0.93 -10.78 13.40
N ASN A 136 -2.12 -10.24 13.66
CA ASN A 136 -3.33 -10.73 13.01
C ASN A 136 -3.46 -10.04 11.66
N TYR A 137 -3.84 -10.80 10.63
CA TYR A 137 -4.05 -10.29 9.28
C TYR A 137 -5.43 -10.65 8.76
N PRO A 138 -6.06 -9.79 7.97
CA PRO A 138 -5.62 -8.41 7.70
C PRO A 138 -5.58 -7.50 8.94
N ASN A 139 -4.83 -6.41 8.90
CA ASN A 139 -4.81 -5.35 9.93
C ASN A 139 -4.73 -3.94 9.33
N PRO A 140 -5.07 -2.88 10.11
CA PRO A 140 -5.13 -1.51 9.61
C PRO A 140 -3.82 -0.93 9.10
N GLU A 141 -2.67 -1.42 9.57
CA GLU A 141 -1.35 -0.89 9.25
C GLU A 141 -0.70 -1.58 8.04
N TRP A 142 -0.87 -2.90 7.93
CA TRP A 142 -0.20 -3.74 6.94
C TRP A 142 -1.13 -4.27 5.84
N GLY A 143 -2.43 -4.06 5.97
CA GLY A 143 -3.41 -4.69 5.09
C GLY A 143 -3.36 -6.20 5.21
N TYR A 144 -3.26 -6.91 4.07
CA TYR A 144 -3.15 -8.37 4.05
C TYR A 144 -1.74 -8.89 4.33
N GLY A 145 -0.71 -8.04 4.23
CA GLY A 145 0.69 -8.39 4.44
C GLY A 145 1.63 -7.67 3.48
N ILE A 146 2.89 -8.13 3.47
CA ILE A 146 3.97 -7.59 2.64
C ILE A 146 3.93 -8.28 1.27
N ILE A 147 3.91 -7.51 0.18
CA ILE A 147 3.84 -8.08 -1.17
C ILE A 147 5.06 -8.97 -1.49
N ASN A 148 4.82 -10.11 -2.14
CA ASN A 148 5.87 -10.98 -2.65
C ASN A 148 5.53 -11.46 -4.06
N PHE A 149 6.28 -10.98 -5.05
CA PHE A 149 6.03 -11.26 -6.46
C PHE A 149 6.08 -12.75 -6.80
N TYR A 150 7.00 -13.51 -6.20
CA TYR A 150 7.08 -14.96 -6.45
C TYR A 150 5.82 -15.67 -5.97
N LYS A 151 5.34 -15.36 -4.76
CA LYS A 151 4.12 -15.96 -4.21
C LYS A 151 2.85 -15.65 -5.00
N ILE A 152 2.79 -14.45 -5.61
CA ILE A 152 1.66 -14.09 -6.49
C ILE A 152 1.51 -15.14 -7.59
N PHE A 153 2.61 -15.43 -8.31
CA PHE A 153 2.60 -16.30 -9.48
C PHE A 153 2.78 -17.79 -9.16
N GLU A 154 3.38 -18.14 -8.01
CA GLU A 154 3.45 -19.54 -7.54
C GLU A 154 2.04 -20.14 -7.38
N SER A 155 1.08 -19.34 -6.91
CA SER A 155 -0.30 -19.78 -6.75
C SER A 155 -1.13 -19.86 -8.05
N MET A 156 -0.51 -19.58 -9.19
CA MET A 156 -1.12 -19.51 -10.53
C MET A 156 -0.61 -20.56 -11.51
N LEU A 157 0.43 -21.31 -11.13
CA LEU A 157 0.91 -22.51 -11.82
C LEU A 157 0.03 -23.70 -11.43
#